data_AF-R7CW56-F1
#
_entry.id   AF-R7CW56-F1
#
_cell.length_a   1.000
_cell.length_b   1.000
_cell.length_c   1.000
_cell.angle_alpha   90.00
_cell.angle_beta   90.00
_cell.angle_gamma   90.00
#
_symmetry.space_group_name_H-M   'P 1'
#
loop_
_entity.id
_entity.type
_entity.pdbx_description
1 polymer ?
#
loop_
_entity_poly.entity_id
_entity_poly.type
_entity_poly.pdbx_seq_one_letter_code
_entity_poly.pdbx_strand_id
1 'polypeptide(L)'
;MVGYGAVQNTMHIDKENMIQYIAPQDLKAFGLIPEIIGRLPILTYLNPLDRTALRSILTEPKNSVIKQYIKLFAMDGVELSFEPEVFEFIVDKAIEYKLGARGLRSIVETIMIDTMYEVPSKHVTEFKVTLDYAKQQLGKANLSRLQNA
;
A
#
# COMPACT_ATOMS: atom_id res chain seq x y z
N MET A 1 -38.71 1.56 29.72
CA MET A 1 -38.68 0.31 28.91
C MET A 1 -37.78 0.57 27.72
N VAL A 2 -36.66 -0.17 27.61
CA VAL A 2 -35.86 -0.18 26.38
C VAL A 2 -36.64 -1.02 25.37
N GLY A 3 -37.08 -0.41 24.27
CA GLY A 3 -37.90 -1.08 23.26
C GLY A 3 -37.06 -1.97 22.36
N TYR A 4 -37.20 -3.29 22.52
CA TYR A 4 -36.49 -4.31 21.73
C TYR A 4 -37.07 -4.52 20.31
N GLY A 5 -38.12 -3.81 19.92
CA GLY A 5 -38.91 -4.12 18.70
C GLY A 5 -38.53 -3.38 17.42
N ALA A 6 -37.70 -2.33 17.48
CA ALA A 6 -37.46 -1.46 16.31
C ALA A 6 -36.19 -1.80 15.50
N VAL A 7 -35.51 -2.91 15.82
CA VAL A 7 -34.24 -3.31 15.16
C VAL A 7 -34.48 -3.99 13.81
N GLN A 8 -35.73 -4.20 13.38
CA GLN A 8 -36.04 -4.96 12.16
C GLN A 8 -36.08 -4.17 10.85
N ASN A 9 -35.95 -2.84 10.88
CA ASN A 9 -35.58 -2.09 9.67
C ASN A 9 -34.06 -1.93 9.64
N THR A 10 -33.37 -3.06 9.45
CA THR A 10 -31.92 -3.08 9.29
C THR A 10 -31.57 -2.41 7.97
N MET A 11 -31.32 -1.10 8.00
CA MET A 11 -30.40 -0.53 7.01
C MET A 11 -29.17 -1.42 7.02
N HIS A 12 -28.78 -1.92 5.85
CA HIS A 12 -27.52 -2.65 5.68
C HIS A 12 -26.39 -1.66 5.98
N ILE A 13 -25.99 -1.59 7.26
CA ILE A 13 -24.86 -0.78 7.70
C ILE A 13 -23.61 -1.56 7.33
N ASP A 14 -22.79 -0.95 6.48
CA ASP A 14 -21.46 -1.46 6.20
C ASP A 14 -20.58 -1.31 7.44
N LYS A 15 -20.40 -2.42 8.16
CA LYS A 15 -19.58 -2.49 9.37
C LYS A 15 -18.09 -2.40 9.06
N GLU A 16 -17.66 -2.71 7.84
CA GLU A 16 -16.26 -2.65 7.43
C GLU A 16 -15.82 -1.22 7.08
N ASN A 17 -16.79 -0.36 6.74
CA ASN A 17 -16.55 1.05 6.45
C ASN A 17 -17.51 1.99 7.20
N MET A 18 -17.51 1.93 8.53
CA MET A 18 -18.39 2.77 9.37
C MET A 18 -18.11 4.28 9.24
N ILE A 19 -16.91 4.66 8.82
CA ILE A 19 -16.47 6.06 8.69
C ILE A 19 -17.33 6.83 7.68
N GLN A 20 -17.96 6.13 6.72
CA GLN A 20 -18.86 6.75 5.75
C GLN A 20 -20.12 7.40 6.36
N TYR A 21 -20.50 7.01 7.58
CA TYR A 21 -21.71 7.47 8.25
C TYR A 21 -21.44 8.55 9.31
N ILE A 22 -20.22 9.07 9.40
CA ILE A 22 -19.85 10.11 10.38
C ILE A 22 -20.65 11.38 10.14
N ALA A 23 -21.16 11.97 11.22
CA ALA A 23 -21.80 13.28 11.23
C ALA A 23 -20.94 14.32 11.97
N PRO A 24 -21.16 15.64 11.75
CA PRO A 24 -20.42 16.71 12.43
C PRO A 24 -20.48 16.63 13.97
N GLN A 25 -21.57 16.10 14.53
CA GLN A 25 -21.69 15.87 15.97
C GLN A 25 -20.69 14.84 16.52
N ASP A 26 -20.32 13.85 15.71
CA ASP A 26 -19.36 12.81 16.08
C ASP A 26 -17.95 13.39 16.13
N LEU A 27 -17.63 14.33 15.23
CA LEU A 27 -16.38 15.09 15.24
C LEU A 27 -16.25 15.98 16.49
N LYS A 28 -17.36 16.60 16.92
CA LYS A 28 -17.41 17.35 18.18
C LYS A 28 -17.18 16.43 19.38
N ALA A 29 -17.84 15.27 19.41
CA ALA A 29 -17.65 14.27 20.47
C ALA A 29 -16.21 13.70 20.48
N PHE A 30 -15.57 13.61 19.31
CA PHE A 30 -14.17 13.22 19.14
C PHE A 30 -13.17 14.29 19.62
N GLY A 31 -13.61 15.53 19.83
CA GLY A 31 -12.81 16.62 20.41
C GLY A 31 -12.48 17.77 19.47
N LEU A 32 -13.03 17.81 18.25
CA LEU A 32 -12.90 18.97 17.37
C LEU A 32 -13.78 20.12 17.85
N ILE A 33 -13.24 21.34 17.82
CA ILE A 33 -13.97 22.53 18.25
C ILE A 33 -15.04 22.94 17.20
N PRO A 34 -16.22 23.43 17.64
CA PRO A 34 -17.32 23.80 16.73
C PRO A 34 -16.94 24.83 15.67
N GLU A 35 -16.01 25.73 15.96
CA GLU A 35 -15.55 26.77 15.04
C GLU A 35 -14.81 26.20 13.83
N ILE A 36 -14.03 25.11 14.03
CA ILE A 36 -13.33 24.41 12.94
C ILE A 36 -14.33 23.61 12.11
N ILE A 37 -15.25 22.91 12.78
CA ILE A 37 -16.29 22.12 12.11
C ILE A 37 -17.17 23.03 11.24
N GLY A 38 -17.53 24.22 11.74
CA GLY A 38 -18.32 25.20 11.00
C GLY A 38 -17.60 25.79 9.77
N ARG A 39 -16.26 25.75 9.73
CA ARG A 39 -15.45 26.20 8.57
C ARG A 39 -15.17 25.08 7.56
N LEU A 40 -15.47 23.82 7.91
CA LEU A 40 -15.28 22.65 7.07
C LEU A 40 -16.65 22.00 6.75
N PRO A 41 -17.48 22.64 5.92
CA PRO A 41 -18.86 22.20 5.68
C PRO A 41 -18.96 20.89 4.87
N ILE A 42 -17.88 20.50 4.18
CA ILE A 42 -17.84 19.28 3.37
C ILE A 42 -17.13 18.19 4.16
N LEU A 43 -17.86 17.13 4.49
CA LEU A 43 -17.32 15.91 5.07
C LEU A 43 -17.20 14.85 3.99
N THR A 44 -16.06 14.17 3.94
CA THR A 44 -15.81 13.05 3.04
C THR A 44 -15.01 11.97 3.77
N TYR A 45 -15.02 10.76 3.22
CA TYR A 45 -14.32 9.60 3.77
C TYR A 45 -13.52 8.91 2.67
N LEU A 46 -12.58 8.08 3.09
CA LEU A 46 -11.81 7.21 2.20
C LEU A 46 -12.22 5.76 2.45
N ASN A 47 -12.34 5.00 1.37
CA ASN A 47 -12.55 3.56 1.48
C ASN A 47 -11.27 2.88 1.99
N PRO A 48 -11.40 1.78 2.74
CA PRO A 48 -10.25 0.97 3.13
C PRO A 48 -9.50 0.45 1.88
N LEU A 49 -8.19 0.33 2.01
CA LEU A 49 -7.35 -0.23 0.96
C LEU A 49 -7.57 -1.75 0.88
N ASP A 50 -8.03 -2.21 -0.27
CA ASP A 50 -8.13 -3.63 -0.59
C ASP A 50 -6.94 -4.11 -1.44
N ARG A 51 -6.89 -5.42 -1.69
CA ARG A 51 -5.84 -6.07 -2.47
C ARG A 51 -5.72 -5.48 -3.87
N THR A 52 -6.86 -5.21 -4.50
CA THR A 52 -6.97 -4.64 -5.85
C THR A 52 -6.41 -3.22 -5.89
N ALA A 53 -6.79 -2.36 -4.94
CA ALA A 53 -6.29 -0.99 -4.83
C ALA A 53 -4.77 -0.96 -4.63
N LEU A 54 -4.22 -1.83 -3.78
CA LEU A 54 -2.78 -1.94 -3.59
C LEU A 54 -2.07 -2.34 -4.90
N ARG A 55 -2.63 -3.30 -5.63
CA ARG A 55 -2.11 -3.75 -6.93
C ARG A 55 -2.13 -2.65 -7.98
N SER A 56 -3.22 -1.90 -8.05
CA SER A 56 -3.37 -0.76 -8.95
C SER A 56 -2.39 0.36 -8.59
N ILE A 57 -2.26 0.73 -7.30
CA ILE A 57 -1.30 1.75 -6.83
C ILE A 57 0.14 1.41 -7.25
N LEU A 58 0.49 0.13 -7.23
CA LEU A 58 1.82 -0.35 -7.59
C LEU A 58 2.14 -0.17 -9.09
N THR A 59 1.14 -0.16 -9.98
CA THR A 59 1.37 -0.26 -11.44
C THR A 59 0.67 0.79 -12.30
N GLU A 60 -0.56 1.17 -12.00
CA GLU A 60 -1.37 2.06 -12.84
C GLU A 60 -0.98 3.54 -12.77
N PRO A 61 -0.75 4.16 -11.59
CA PRO A 61 -0.43 5.58 -11.51
C PRO A 61 0.74 5.95 -12.40
N LYS A 62 0.70 7.17 -12.96
CA LYS A 62 1.82 7.71 -13.77
C LYS A 62 3.14 7.68 -12.99
N ASN A 63 3.07 7.97 -11.70
CA ASN A 63 4.21 7.98 -10.79
C ASN A 63 4.21 6.75 -9.86
N SER A 64 3.78 5.58 -10.35
CA SER A 64 3.83 4.34 -9.56
C SER A 64 5.28 3.94 -9.27
N VAL A 65 5.49 3.22 -8.17
CA VAL A 65 6.85 2.81 -7.73
C VAL A 65 7.53 1.98 -8.82
N ILE A 66 6.82 1.04 -9.44
CA ILE A 66 7.37 0.19 -10.50
C ILE A 66 7.83 1.02 -11.70
N LYS A 67 7.02 1.99 -12.17
CA LYS A 67 7.40 2.86 -13.29
C LYS A 67 8.58 3.76 -12.95
N GLN A 68 8.73 4.17 -11.69
CA GLN A 68 9.90 4.93 -11.25
C GLN A 68 11.18 4.08 -11.37
N TYR A 69 11.17 2.83 -10.92
CA TYR A 69 12.32 1.93 -11.05
C TYR A 69 12.63 1.59 -12.51
N ILE A 70 11.63 1.32 -13.34
CA ILE A 70 11.83 1.06 -14.78
C ILE A 70 12.52 2.25 -15.43
N LYS A 71 12.03 3.47 -15.14
CA LYS A 71 12.63 4.69 -15.68
C LYS A 71 14.05 4.92 -15.17
N LEU A 72 14.32 4.61 -13.89
CA LEU A 72 15.66 4.76 -13.30
C LEU A 72 16.67 3.83 -13.99
N PHE A 73 16.33 2.55 -14.15
CA PHE A 73 17.19 1.59 -14.86
C PHE A 73 17.38 1.94 -16.34
N ALA A 74 16.35 2.48 -16.98
CA ALA A 74 16.45 2.96 -18.37
C ALA A 74 17.42 4.14 -18.52
N MET A 75 17.61 4.98 -17.48
CA MET A 75 18.64 6.03 -17.49
C MET A 75 20.06 5.46 -17.50
N ASP A 76 20.23 4.28 -16.91
CA ASP A 76 21.49 3.53 -16.87
C ASP A 76 21.64 2.56 -18.07
N GLY A 77 20.72 2.63 -19.04
CA GLY A 77 20.75 1.80 -20.25
C GLY A 77 20.30 0.35 -20.05
N VAL A 78 19.58 0.05 -18.96
CA VAL A 78 19.11 -1.29 -18.63
C VAL A 78 17.59 -1.37 -18.74
N GLU A 79 17.09 -2.36 -19.48
CA GLU A 79 15.66 -2.66 -19.54
C GLU A 79 15.23 -3.47 -18.32
N LEU A 80 14.36 -2.88 -17.48
CA LEU A 80 13.83 -3.53 -16.28
C LEU A 80 12.42 -4.07 -16.53
N SER A 81 12.22 -5.37 -16.32
CA SER A 81 10.91 -6.03 -16.40
C SER A 81 10.58 -6.79 -15.11
N PHE A 82 9.29 -6.97 -14.83
CA PHE A 82 8.78 -7.65 -13.63
C PHE A 82 7.82 -8.75 -14.03
N GLU A 83 7.92 -9.90 -13.38
CA GLU A 83 6.91 -10.95 -13.55
C GLU A 83 5.58 -10.56 -12.88
N PRO A 84 4.43 -10.93 -13.48
CA PRO A 84 3.12 -10.65 -12.90
C PRO A 84 2.98 -11.12 -11.45
N GLU A 85 3.59 -12.26 -11.12
CA GLU A 85 3.56 -12.90 -9.80
C GLU A 85 4.32 -12.09 -8.73
N VAL A 86 5.32 -11.30 -9.12
CA VAL A 86 6.07 -10.43 -8.19
C VAL A 86 5.16 -9.36 -7.61
N PHE A 87 4.25 -8.82 -8.42
CA PHE A 87 3.31 -7.81 -7.95
C PHE A 87 2.33 -8.37 -6.92
N GLU A 88 1.81 -9.58 -7.16
CA GLU A 88 0.94 -10.27 -6.22
C GLU A 88 1.67 -10.55 -4.89
N PHE A 89 2.92 -11.02 -4.98
CA PHE A 89 3.76 -11.24 -3.80
C PHE A 89 4.00 -9.98 -2.98
N ILE A 90 4.28 -8.84 -3.62
CA ILE A 90 4.46 -7.55 -2.95
C ILE A 90 3.18 -7.13 -2.23
N VAL A 91 2.03 -7.28 -2.89
CA VAL A 91 0.72 -6.93 -2.30
C VAL A 91 0.41 -7.81 -1.10
N ASP A 92 0.60 -9.12 -1.22
CA ASP A 92 0.35 -10.07 -0.13
C ASP A 92 1.23 -9.74 1.10
N LYS A 93 2.50 -9.41 0.87
CA LYS A 93 3.40 -8.97 1.95
C LYS A 93 3.00 -7.63 2.57
N ALA A 94 2.50 -6.67 1.78
CA ALA A 94 2.03 -5.40 2.32
C ALA A 94 0.79 -5.57 3.22
N ILE A 95 -0.09 -6.52 2.88
CA ILE A 95 -1.27 -6.89 3.68
C ILE A 95 -0.82 -7.62 4.95
N GLU A 96 0.06 -8.62 4.84
CA GLU A 96 0.61 -9.38 5.97
C GLU A 96 1.24 -8.45 7.02
N TYR A 97 2.02 -7.46 6.58
CA TYR A 97 2.69 -6.49 7.45
C TYR A 97 1.80 -5.31 7.86
N LYS A 98 0.55 -5.23 7.40
CA LYS A 98 -0.41 -4.15 7.70
C LYS A 98 0.13 -2.74 7.41
N LEU A 99 0.93 -2.59 6.37
CA LEU A 99 1.64 -1.34 6.06
C LEU A 99 0.83 -0.38 5.17
N GLY A 100 -0.26 -0.87 4.57
CA GLY A 100 -1.06 -0.12 3.59
C GLY A 100 -0.24 0.31 2.37
N ALA A 101 -0.71 1.35 1.65
CA ALA A 101 -0.10 1.80 0.41
C ALA A 101 1.33 2.37 0.60
N ARG A 102 1.65 2.93 1.76
CA ARG A 102 3.01 3.43 2.07
C ARG A 102 4.03 2.30 2.14
N GLY A 103 3.64 1.12 2.65
CA GLY A 103 4.51 -0.03 2.76
C GLY A 103 4.97 -0.63 1.44
N LEU A 104 4.16 -0.49 0.38
CA LEU A 104 4.48 -1.03 -0.95
C LEU A 104 5.84 -0.53 -1.45
N ARG A 105 6.15 0.75 -1.23
CA ARG A 105 7.43 1.34 -1.62
C ARG A 105 8.59 0.67 -0.90
N SER A 106 8.50 0.50 0.43
CA SER A 106 9.56 -0.09 1.23
C SER A 106 9.83 -1.56 0.85
N ILE A 107 8.79 -2.31 0.50
CA ILE A 107 8.91 -3.70 0.03
C ILE A 107 9.66 -3.74 -1.31
N VAL A 108 9.26 -2.91 -2.26
CA VAL A 108 9.95 -2.82 -3.57
C VAL A 108 11.40 -2.39 -3.40
N GLU A 109 11.67 -1.39 -2.57
CA GLU A 109 13.01 -0.89 -2.30
C GLU A 109 13.91 -1.99 -1.71
N THR A 110 13.37 -2.78 -0.79
CA THR A 110 14.07 -3.93 -0.22
C THR A 110 14.42 -4.98 -1.27
N ILE A 111 13.53 -5.24 -2.23
CA ILE A 111 13.78 -6.20 -3.32
C ILE A 111 14.84 -5.65 -4.29
N MET A 112 14.81 -4.35 -4.57
CA MET A 112 15.64 -3.73 -5.60
C MET A 112 17.01 -3.26 -5.11
N ILE A 113 17.25 -3.14 -3.80
CA ILE A 113 18.47 -2.55 -3.25
C ILE A 113 19.74 -3.24 -3.78
N ASP A 114 19.82 -4.57 -3.70
CA ASP A 114 20.96 -5.35 -4.22
C ASP A 114 21.11 -5.17 -5.74
N THR A 115 20.00 -5.18 -6.47
CA THR A 115 19.99 -5.01 -7.93
C THR A 115 20.59 -3.66 -8.33
N MET A 116 20.25 -2.59 -7.60
CA MET A 116 20.75 -1.23 -7.87
C MET A 116 22.28 -1.13 -7.72
N TYR A 117 22.91 -1.97 -6.89
CA TYR A 117 24.38 -2.01 -6.76
C TYR A 117 25.04 -2.95 -7.77
N GLU A 118 24.43 -4.12 -8.03
CA GLU A 118 25.03 -5.15 -8.87
C GLU A 118 24.94 -4.85 -10.37
N VAL A 119 23.80 -4.33 -10.83
CA VAL A 119 23.52 -4.16 -12.26
C VAL A 119 24.47 -3.16 -12.93
N PRO A 120 24.76 -1.98 -12.37
CA PRO A 120 25.76 -1.06 -12.93
C PRO A 120 27.14 -1.70 -13.07
N SER A 121 27.47 -2.65 -12.20
CA SER A 121 28.77 -3.34 -12.21
C SER A 121 28.86 -4.44 -13.27
N LYS A 122 27.72 -5.02 -13.68
CA LYS A 122 27.66 -6.23 -14.54
C LYS A 122 27.45 -5.96 -16.03
N HIS A 123 27.34 -4.69 -16.46
CA HIS A 123 27.13 -4.30 -17.88
C HIS A 123 25.98 -5.08 -18.56
N VAL A 124 24.88 -5.26 -17.84
CA VAL A 124 23.72 -6.02 -18.31
C VAL A 124 22.76 -5.10 -19.05
N THR A 125 22.20 -5.54 -20.18
CA THR A 125 21.25 -4.74 -20.97
C THR A 125 19.79 -4.95 -20.56
N GLU A 126 19.47 -6.08 -19.94
CA GLU A 126 18.11 -6.42 -19.48
C GLU A 126 18.19 -7.06 -18.10
N PHE A 127 17.26 -6.69 -17.21
CA PHE A 127 17.08 -7.31 -15.91
C PHE A 127 15.60 -7.62 -15.68
N LYS A 128 15.31 -8.89 -15.40
CA LYS A 128 13.96 -9.37 -15.11
C LYS A 128 13.85 -9.77 -13.65
N VAL A 129 12.95 -9.12 -12.91
CA VAL A 129 12.64 -9.45 -11.51
C VAL A 129 11.69 -10.64 -11.48
N THR A 130 12.15 -11.75 -10.93
CA THR A 130 11.37 -12.99 -10.78
C THR A 130 10.81 -13.15 -9.36
N LEU A 131 9.81 -14.03 -9.22
CA LEU A 131 9.23 -14.35 -7.92
C LEU A 131 10.27 -14.90 -6.92
N ASP A 132 11.12 -15.81 -7.37
CA ASP A 132 12.18 -16.40 -6.52
C ASP A 132 13.18 -15.35 -6.05
N TYR A 133 13.57 -14.43 -6.93
CA TYR A 133 14.45 -13.31 -6.57
C TYR A 133 13.80 -12.43 -5.50
N ALA A 134 12.54 -12.05 -5.69
CA ALA A 134 11.81 -11.22 -4.72
C ALA A 134 11.69 -11.90 -3.35
N LYS A 135 11.41 -13.21 -3.30
CA LYS A 135 11.36 -13.99 -2.05
C LYS A 135 12.72 -14.06 -1.36
N GLN A 136 13.78 -14.32 -2.11
CA GLN A 136 15.14 -14.39 -1.55
C GLN A 136 15.55 -13.05 -0.94
N GLN A 137 15.30 -11.94 -1.62
CA GLN A 137 15.68 -10.63 -1.14
C GLN A 137 14.92 -10.21 0.11
N LEU A 138 13.61 -10.46 0.13
CA LEU A 138 12.82 -10.19 1.34
C LEU A 138 13.26 -11.07 2.52
N GLY A 139 13.61 -12.34 2.25
CA GLY A 139 14.12 -13.27 3.24
C GLY A 139 15.44 -12.80 3.88
N LYS A 140 16.39 -12.35 3.06
CA LYS A 140 17.66 -11.78 3.53
C LYS A 140 17.43 -10.56 4.42
N ALA A 141 16.60 -9.61 3.99
CA ALA A 141 16.33 -8.39 4.74
C ALA A 141 15.68 -8.65 6.11
N ASN A 142 14.79 -9.64 6.19
CA ASN A 142 14.18 -10.05 7.46
C ASN A 142 15.20 -10.70 8.42
N LEU A 143 16.12 -11.54 7.92
CA LEU A 143 17.20 -12.10 8.74
C LEU A 143 18.17 -11.03 9.23
N SER A 144 18.55 -10.07 8.39
CA SER A 144 19.44 -8.96 8.79
C SER A 144 18.83 -8.08 9.88
N ARG A 145 17.51 -7.93 9.92
CA ARG A 145 16.81 -7.22 11.01
C ARG A 145 16.78 -8.00 12.32
N LEU A 146 16.71 -9.33 12.27
CA LEU A 146 16.71 -10.21 13.44
C LEU A 146 18.11 -10.35 14.09
N GLN A 147 19.19 -10.21 13.32
CA GLN A 147 20.56 -10.26 13.85
C GLN A 147 21.03 -8.93 14.46
N ASN A 148 20.34 -7.83 14.14
CA ASN A 148 20.67 -6.47 14.59
C ASN A 148 19.70 -5.93 15.66
N ALA A 149 18.85 -6.79 16.23
CA ALA A 149 17.95 -6.50 17.34
C ALA A 149 18.43 -7.22 18.60
#